data_AF-A0A5F1ZT07-F1
#
_entry.id   AF-A0A5F1ZT07-F1
#
_cell.length_a   1.000
_cell.length_b   1.000
_cell.length_c   1.000
_cell.angle_alpha   90.00
_cell.angle_beta   90.00
_cell.angle_gamma   90.00
#
_symmetry.space_group_name_H-M   'P 1'
#
loop_
_entity.id
_entity.type
_entity.pdbx_description
1 polymer ?
#
loop_
_entity_poly.entity_id
_entity_poly.type
_entity_poly.pdbx_seq_one_letter_code
_entity_poly.pdbx_strand_id
1 'polypeptide(L)'
;MADNRTHIQAGLITGAILSILKDWNRNDLNMDQKFGRAILSASIGAIGGKLPDIFEPADHPNHRQGAHSVAFMGFSYATLQEFKEKYPEWELIIDPLLAGYASHLVLDSKTPMGIPWF
;
A
#
# COMPACT_ATOMS: atom_id res chain seq x y z
N MET A 1 17.92 5.49 -4.04
CA MET A 1 16.62 5.04 -4.56
C MET A 1 16.34 3.71 -3.89
N ALA A 2 15.16 3.54 -3.29
CA ALA A 2 14.78 2.25 -2.75
C ALA A 2 14.69 1.26 -3.93
N ASP A 3 15.19 0.05 -3.72
CA ASP A 3 15.07 -1.00 -4.72
C ASP A 3 13.73 -1.74 -4.52
N ASN A 4 13.36 -2.57 -5.50
CA ASN A 4 12.13 -3.37 -5.45
C ASN A 4 12.02 -4.19 -4.13
N ARG A 5 13.14 -4.66 -3.57
CA ARG A 5 13.14 -5.37 -2.27
C ARG A 5 12.73 -4.46 -1.12
N THR A 6 13.27 -3.24 -1.07
CA THR A 6 12.95 -2.24 -0.05
C THR A 6 11.46 -1.88 -0.10
N HIS A 7 10.89 -1.69 -1.28
CA HIS A 7 9.46 -1.38 -1.43
C HIS A 7 8.56 -2.53 -1.00
N ILE A 8 8.90 -3.77 -1.36
CA ILE A 8 8.19 -4.97 -0.88
C ILE A 8 8.26 -5.08 0.64
N GLN A 9 9.44 -4.86 1.23
CA GLN A 9 9.62 -4.92 2.69
C GLN A 9 8.82 -3.82 3.41
N ALA A 10 8.85 -2.58 2.91
CA ALA A 10 8.04 -1.50 3.46
C ALA A 10 6.54 -1.82 3.37
N GLY A 11 6.09 -2.38 2.25
CA GLY A 11 4.72 -2.85 2.06
C GLY A 11 4.33 -3.95 3.05
N LEU A 12 5.18 -4.98 3.24
CA LEU A 12 4.98 -6.05 4.22
C LEU A 12 4.79 -5.49 5.63
N ILE A 13 5.71 -4.64 6.07
CA ILE A 13 5.72 -4.06 7.41
C ILE A 13 4.48 -3.18 7.62
N THR A 14 4.19 -2.30 6.65
CA THR A 14 3.06 -1.37 6.74
C THR A 14 1.72 -2.11 6.77
N GLY A 15 1.56 -3.13 5.93
CA GLY A 15 0.36 -3.97 5.92
C GLY A 15 0.14 -4.71 7.24
N ALA A 16 1.19 -5.29 7.82
CA ALA A 16 1.12 -5.95 9.12
C ALA A 16 0.74 -4.98 10.24
N ILE A 17 1.44 -3.84 10.34
CA ILE A 17 1.19 -2.81 11.35
C ILE A 17 -0.25 -2.31 11.25
N LEU A 18 -0.74 -2.03 10.04
CA LEU A 18 -2.11 -1.56 9.83
C LEU A 18 -3.14 -2.55 10.37
N SER A 19 -3.02 -3.83 10.07
CA SER A 19 -3.94 -4.85 10.59
C SER A 19 -3.86 -4.95 12.11
N ILE A 20 -2.66 -4.92 12.69
CA ILE A 20 -2.48 -4.95 14.16
C ILE A 20 -3.18 -3.75 14.81
N LEU A 21 -3.03 -2.54 14.25
CA LEU A 21 -3.66 -1.33 14.79
C LEU A 21 -5.19 -1.39 14.68
N LYS A 22 -5.72 -1.85 13.54
CA LYS A 22 -7.17 -1.96 13.31
C LYS A 22 -7.82 -3.04 14.16
N ASP A 23 -7.12 -4.15 14.39
CA ASP A 23 -7.64 -5.28 15.14
C ASP A 23 -7.29 -5.22 16.64
N TRP A 24 -6.53 -4.22 17.10
CA TRP A 24 -6.03 -4.09 18.48
C TRP A 24 -7.16 -4.25 19.52
N ASN A 25 -8.26 -3.52 19.34
CA ASN A 25 -9.43 -3.53 20.23
C ASN A 25 -10.62 -4.35 19.71
N ARG A 26 -10.45 -5.12 18.63
CA ARG A 26 -11.52 -6.01 18.12
C ARG A 26 -11.71 -7.18 19.09
N ASN A 27 -12.91 -7.32 19.63
CA ASN A 27 -13.27 -8.40 20.57
C ASN A 27 -13.98 -9.59 19.90
N ASP A 28 -14.38 -9.41 18.65
CA ASP A 28 -15.00 -10.43 17.79
C ASP A 28 -13.96 -11.37 17.15
N LEU A 29 -12.67 -11.07 17.28
CA LEU A 29 -11.56 -11.84 16.74
C LEU A 29 -10.73 -12.45 17.86
N ASN A 30 -10.45 -13.75 17.76
CA ASN A 30 -9.46 -14.42 18.60
C ASN A 30 -8.01 -14.13 18.11
N MET A 31 -7.01 -14.55 18.89
CA MET A 31 -5.60 -14.27 18.57
C MET A 31 -5.15 -14.86 17.23
N ASP A 32 -5.57 -16.09 16.93
CA ASP A 32 -5.20 -16.77 15.68
C ASP A 32 -5.78 -16.05 14.46
N GLN A 33 -7.02 -15.55 14.58
CA GLN A 33 -7.65 -14.74 13.54
C GLN A 33 -6.94 -13.40 13.35
N LYS A 34 -6.56 -12.70 14.43
CA LYS A 34 -5.78 -11.46 14.34
C LYS A 34 -4.42 -11.70 13.70
N PHE A 35 -3.74 -12.79 14.06
CA PHE A 35 -2.47 -13.17 13.47
C PHE A 35 -2.60 -13.50 11.98
N GLY A 36 -3.58 -14.31 11.59
CA GLY A 36 -3.87 -14.62 10.20
C GLY A 36 -4.19 -13.39 9.36
N ARG A 37 -4.96 -12.44 9.91
CA ARG A 37 -5.25 -11.15 9.28
C ARG A 37 -3.99 -10.31 9.11
N ALA A 38 -3.11 -10.26 10.11
CA ALA A 38 -1.84 -9.54 10.00
C ALA A 38 -0.93 -10.12 8.91
N ILE A 39 -0.85 -11.45 8.77
CA ILE A 39 -0.09 -12.10 7.68
C ILE A 39 -0.70 -11.77 6.31
N LEU A 40 -2.02 -11.85 6.19
CA LEU A 40 -2.70 -11.53 4.94
C LEU A 40 -2.50 -10.06 4.57
N SER A 41 -2.72 -9.14 5.50
CA SER A 41 -2.50 -7.71 5.27
C SER A 41 -1.04 -7.38 4.98
N ALA A 42 -0.07 -8.05 5.61
CA ALA A 42 1.34 -7.91 5.24
C ALA A 42 1.54 -8.30 3.77
N SER A 43 1.02 -9.46 3.36
CA SER A 43 1.19 -9.98 2.00
C SER A 43 0.55 -9.06 0.96
N ILE A 44 -0.64 -8.53 1.23
CA ILE A 44 -1.31 -7.57 0.36
C ILE A 44 -0.57 -6.22 0.36
N GLY A 45 -0.06 -5.77 1.50
CA GLY A 45 0.78 -4.58 1.60
C GLY A 45 2.05 -4.70 0.77
N ALA A 46 2.67 -5.88 0.72
CA ALA A 46 3.82 -6.18 -0.13
C ALA A 46 3.51 -5.97 -1.61
N ILE A 47 2.33 -6.42 -2.05
CA ILE A 47 1.82 -6.20 -3.42
C ILE A 47 1.60 -4.71 -3.66
N GLY A 48 0.94 -4.02 -2.72
CA GLY A 48 0.71 -2.58 -2.79
C GLY A 48 2.01 -1.78 -2.88
N GLY A 49 3.04 -2.17 -2.13
CA GLY A 49 4.36 -1.53 -2.16
C GLY A 49 5.07 -1.67 -3.51
N LYS A 50 4.72 -2.66 -4.33
CA LYS A 50 5.28 -2.84 -5.67
C LYS A 50 4.40 -2.29 -6.78
N LEU A 51 3.16 -1.91 -6.46
CA LEU A 51 2.16 -1.52 -7.45
C LEU A 51 2.63 -0.38 -8.38
N PRO A 52 3.31 0.68 -7.89
CA PRO A 52 3.81 1.75 -8.76
C PRO A 52 4.79 1.24 -9.81
N ASP A 53 5.77 0.44 -9.41
CA ASP A 53 6.77 -0.18 -10.31
C ASP A 53 6.14 -1.16 -11.32
N ILE A 54 4.98 -1.75 -11.00
CA ILE A 54 4.26 -2.64 -11.92
C ILE A 54 3.53 -1.83 -13.00
N PHE A 55 2.89 -0.72 -12.61
CA PHE A 55 2.18 0.15 -13.54
C PHE A 55 3.11 1.05 -14.36
N GLU A 56 4.23 1.45 -13.79
CA GLU A 56 5.21 2.35 -14.41
C GLU A 56 6.64 1.83 -14.17
N PRO A 57 7.07 0.78 -14.91
CA PRO A 57 8.38 0.17 -14.71
C PRO A 57 9.54 1.13 -14.98
N ALA A 58 10.68 0.89 -14.33
CA ALA A 58 11.90 1.70 -14.48
C ALA A 58 12.66 1.45 -15.80
N ASP A 59 12.03 1.68 -16.94
CA ASP A 59 12.60 1.48 -18.29
C ASP A 59 13.20 2.75 -18.92
N HIS A 60 12.88 3.94 -18.39
CA HIS A 60 13.44 5.22 -18.82
C HIS A 60 13.64 6.22 -17.67
N PRO A 61 14.47 7.28 -17.81
CA PRO A 61 14.78 8.22 -16.72
C PRO A 61 13.56 8.94 -16.11
N ASN A 62 12.50 9.09 -16.90
CA ASN A 62 11.29 9.83 -16.54
C ASN A 62 10.10 8.93 -16.11
N HIS A 63 10.31 7.67 -15.74
CA HIS A 63 9.24 6.68 -15.45
C HIS A 63 8.48 6.93 -14.13
N ARG A 64 8.59 8.12 -13.55
CA ARG A 64 8.04 8.42 -12.20
C ARG A 64 7.04 9.55 -12.28
N GLN A 65 6.18 9.57 -13.30
CA GLN A 65 5.27 10.68 -13.55
C GLN A 65 3.80 10.30 -13.32
N GLY A 66 3.42 9.06 -13.63
CA GLY A 66 2.04 8.59 -13.49
C GLY A 66 1.78 7.91 -12.14
N ALA A 67 2.12 6.62 -12.05
CA ALA A 67 1.82 5.82 -10.88
C ALA A 67 2.64 6.23 -9.64
N HIS A 68 3.69 7.01 -9.82
CA HIS A 68 4.48 7.55 -8.71
C HIS A 68 3.96 8.91 -8.20
N SER A 69 2.82 9.40 -8.72
CA SER A 69 2.28 10.73 -8.36
C SER A 69 1.28 10.70 -7.20
N VAL A 70 1.20 11.84 -6.50
CA VAL A 70 0.20 12.06 -5.45
C VAL A 70 -1.21 12.04 -6.04
N ALA A 71 -1.41 12.58 -7.25
CA ALA A 71 -2.72 12.57 -7.91
C ALA A 71 -3.21 11.15 -8.21
N PHE A 72 -2.34 10.26 -8.73
CA PHE A 72 -2.72 8.89 -9.00
C PHE A 72 -3.06 8.13 -7.72
N MET A 73 -2.28 8.32 -6.65
CA MET A 73 -2.60 7.73 -5.34
C MET A 73 -3.91 8.28 -4.78
N GLY A 74 -4.15 9.59 -4.89
CA GLY A 74 -5.39 10.23 -4.44
C GLY A 74 -6.62 9.72 -5.19
N PHE A 75 -6.52 9.58 -6.52
CA PHE A 75 -7.55 8.97 -7.35
C PHE A 75 -7.80 7.51 -6.95
N SER A 76 -6.73 6.71 -6.84
CA SER A 76 -6.81 5.30 -6.43
C SER A 76 -7.47 5.14 -5.06
N TYR A 77 -7.12 6.00 -4.10
CA TYR A 77 -7.74 6.05 -2.78
C TYR A 77 -9.23 6.36 -2.89
N ALA A 78 -9.62 7.43 -3.60
CA ALA A 78 -11.03 7.81 -3.74
C ALA A 78 -11.88 6.69 -4.35
N THR A 79 -11.42 6.11 -5.46
CA THR A 79 -12.14 5.01 -6.14
C THR A 79 -12.24 3.77 -5.28
N LEU A 80 -11.16 3.37 -4.60
CA LEU A 80 -11.17 2.18 -3.75
C LEU A 80 -11.95 2.38 -2.46
N GLN A 81 -12.03 3.61 -1.95
CA GLN A 81 -12.89 3.94 -0.81
C GLN A 81 -14.38 3.83 -1.18
N GLU A 82 -14.79 4.37 -2.32
CA GLU A 82 -16.17 4.20 -2.82
C GLU A 82 -16.50 2.72 -3.05
N PHE A 83 -15.57 1.96 -3.62
CA PHE A 83 -15.74 0.51 -3.77
C PHE A 83 -15.89 -0.19 -2.42
N LYS A 84 -15.05 0.16 -1.43
CA LYS A 84 -15.10 -0.42 -0.09
C LYS A 84 -16.40 -0.08 0.65
N GLU A 85 -16.97 1.11 0.45
CA GLU A 85 -18.28 1.47 1.00
C GLU A 85 -19.39 0.55 0.47
N LYS A 86 -19.32 0.18 -0.80
CA LYS A 86 -20.26 -0.76 -1.43
C LYS A 86 -20.02 -2.22 -1.04
N TYR A 87 -18.75 -2.59 -0.83
CA TYR A 87 -18.31 -3.95 -0.55
C TYR A 87 -17.34 -3.99 0.66
N PRO A 88 -17.85 -3.80 1.88
CA PRO A 88 -17.01 -3.64 3.08
C PRO A 88 -16.17 -4.87 3.42
N GLU A 89 -16.55 -6.06 2.94
CA GLU A 89 -15.76 -7.29 3.11
C GLU A 89 -14.37 -7.22 2.45
N TRP A 90 -14.16 -6.29 1.51
CA TRP A 90 -12.88 -6.06 0.85
C TRP A 90 -11.90 -5.20 1.65
N GLU A 91 -12.30 -4.70 2.81
CA GLU A 91 -11.46 -3.88 3.69
C GLU A 91 -10.09 -4.52 3.98
N LEU A 92 -10.04 -5.84 4.16
CA LEU A 92 -8.81 -6.58 4.46
C LEU A 92 -7.83 -6.66 3.28
N ILE A 93 -8.29 -6.29 2.08
CA ILE A 93 -7.48 -6.23 0.85
C ILE A 93 -7.16 -4.76 0.53
N ILE A 94 -8.17 -3.90 0.47
CA ILE A 94 -8.03 -2.52 -0.02
C ILE A 94 -7.10 -1.69 0.87
N ASP A 95 -7.30 -1.75 2.19
CA ASP A 95 -6.56 -0.92 3.13
C ASP A 95 -5.06 -1.25 3.15
N PRO A 96 -4.63 -2.52 3.27
CA PRO A 96 -3.21 -2.84 3.18
C PRO A 96 -2.63 -2.58 1.79
N LEU A 97 -3.40 -2.75 0.71
CA LEU A 97 -2.93 -2.45 -0.66
C LEU A 97 -2.58 -0.95 -0.79
N LEU A 98 -3.50 -0.07 -0.36
CA LEU A 98 -3.31 1.37 -0.35
C LEU A 98 -2.20 1.81 0.60
N ALA A 99 -2.09 1.18 1.77
CA ALA A 99 -1.01 1.49 2.71
C ALA A 99 0.36 1.05 2.19
N GLY A 100 0.43 -0.10 1.51
CA GLY A 100 1.63 -0.55 0.81
C GLY A 100 2.04 0.44 -0.27
N TYR A 101 1.10 0.86 -1.12
CA TYR A 101 1.34 1.88 -2.14
C TYR A 101 1.81 3.20 -1.51
N ALA A 102 1.13 3.69 -0.47
CA ALA A 102 1.57 4.89 0.25
C ALA A 102 3.02 4.74 0.79
N SER A 103 3.40 3.57 1.31
CA SER A 103 4.77 3.31 1.77
C SER A 103 5.80 3.42 0.65
N HIS A 104 5.45 2.98 -0.57
CA HIS A 104 6.29 3.15 -1.75
C HIS A 104 6.55 4.63 -2.04
N LEU A 105 5.49 5.44 -2.11
CA LEU A 105 5.59 6.88 -2.38
C LEU A 105 6.34 7.63 -1.28
N VAL A 106 6.18 7.23 -0.02
CA VAL A 106 6.95 7.80 1.10
C VAL A 106 8.43 7.54 0.91
N LEU A 107 8.84 6.33 0.52
CA LEU A 107 10.25 6.03 0.23
C LEU A 107 10.76 6.85 -0.96
N ASP A 108 9.96 6.97 -2.01
CA ASP A 108 10.34 7.71 -3.21
C ASP A 108 10.44 9.23 -3.00
N SER A 109 9.61 9.78 -2.11
CA SER A 109 9.67 11.19 -1.71
C SER A 109 11.01 11.58 -1.07
N LYS A 110 11.80 10.60 -0.61
CA LYS A 110 13.14 10.81 -0.04
C LYS A 110 14.26 10.77 -1.07
N THR A 111 13.94 10.50 -2.34
CA THR A 111 14.91 10.59 -3.43
C THR A 111 15.04 12.02 -3.95
N PRO A 112 16.16 12.43 -4.57
CA PRO A 112 16.32 13.77 -5.12
C PRO A 112 15.25 14.16 -6.16
N MET A 113 14.71 13.17 -6.89
CA MET A 113 13.63 13.39 -7.86
C MET A 113 12.26 13.60 -7.18
N GLY A 114 12.12 13.12 -5.94
CA GLY A 114 10.87 13.20 -5.17
C GLY A 114 9.72 12.41 -5.83
N ILE A 115 8.49 12.82 -5.49
CA ILE A 115 7.26 12.36 -6.11
C ILE A 115 6.57 13.53 -6.85
N PRO A 116 6.02 13.33 -8.05
CA PRO A 116 5.20 14.35 -8.70
C PRO A 116 3.90 14.60 -7.95
N TRP A 117 3.41 15.82 -8.04
CA TRP A 117 2.09 16.18 -7.52
C TRP A 117 0.96 15.75 -8.45
N PHE A 118 1.20 15.79 -9.77
CA PHE A 118 0.25 15.45 -10.83
C PHE A 118 0.81 14.32 -11.68
#